data_AF-A0A9P9BHE8-F1
#
_entry.id   AF-A0A9P9BHE8-F1
#
_cell.length_a   1.000
_cell.length_b   1.000
_cell.length_c   1.000
_cell.angle_alpha   90.00
_cell.angle_beta   90.00
_cell.angle_gamma   90.00
#
_symmetry.space_group_name_H-M   'P 1'
#
loop_
_entity.id
_entity.type
_entity.pdbx_description
1 polymer ?
#
loop_
_entity_poly.entity_id
_entity_poly.type
_entity_poly.pdbx_seq_one_letter_code
_entity_poly.pdbx_strand_id
1 'polypeptide(L)'
;ERELAPEVEEQRQLERPDKAEPRKHTINADVVTFIQTGSISAASKAFIPVYESLADSSAGEDLLQLRRHRPRTLKHMVIISPYKVQGLMDTVKQSRVVTLHRYAPLLNKGLRSLDRLDLYTGPSLAPESLLRDMPVEVMLELDLFAGQLYFKIFAEFEALREYLLAPMPLALSPPVSPAGDEACGGSGSDGAAHVMDENLVGLLNIVMMTMRRNSETIDKTHTGKALDSRLIAKDEFKE
;
A
#
# COMPACT_ATOMS: atom_id res chain seq x y z
N GLU A 1 -8.38 42.09 26.80
CA GLU A 1 -7.97 41.56 25.48
C GLU A 1 -7.19 40.27 25.72
N ARG A 2 -7.46 39.21 24.94
CA ARG A 2 -6.74 37.93 25.03
C ARG A 2 -5.63 37.97 23.98
N GLU A 3 -4.39 38.08 24.42
CA GLU A 3 -3.22 38.03 23.54
C GLU A 3 -3.10 36.63 22.94
N LEU A 4 -3.09 36.57 21.60
CA LEU A 4 -2.86 35.35 20.83
C LEU A 4 -1.37 35.02 20.90
N ALA A 5 -1.02 33.82 21.34
CA ALA A 5 0.35 33.33 21.30
C ALA A 5 0.82 33.26 19.83
N PRO A 6 2.06 33.69 19.51
CA PRO A 6 2.58 33.63 18.16
C PRO A 6 2.77 32.16 17.74
N GLU A 7 2.08 31.73 16.69
CA GLU A 7 2.39 30.49 15.99
C GLU A 7 3.78 30.63 15.36
N VAL A 8 4.74 29.83 15.85
CA VAL A 8 6.06 29.71 15.27
C VAL A 8 5.99 28.66 14.16
N GLU A 9 5.92 29.09 12.90
CA GLU A 9 6.08 28.23 11.74
C GLU A 9 7.57 27.96 11.51
N GLU A 10 8.05 26.77 11.88
CA GLU A 10 9.43 26.36 11.66
C GLU A 10 9.58 25.75 10.24
N GLN A 11 10.06 26.55 9.28
CA GLN A 11 10.34 26.05 7.93
C GLN A 11 11.65 25.25 7.90
N ARG A 12 11.52 23.92 7.91
CA ARG A 12 12.64 22.99 7.83
C ARG A 12 13.20 22.95 6.40
N GLN A 13 14.36 23.57 6.16
CA GLN A 13 15.08 23.46 4.90
C GLN A 13 15.77 22.09 4.81
N LEU A 14 15.15 21.16 4.07
CA LEU A 14 15.77 19.88 3.70
C LEU A 14 16.69 20.09 2.48
N GLU A 15 17.99 19.91 2.66
CA GLU A 15 18.95 19.81 1.55
C GLU A 15 18.60 18.58 0.70
N ARG A 16 18.30 18.80 -0.58
CA ARG A 16 17.97 17.71 -1.51
C ARG A 16 19.26 17.19 -2.14
N PRO A 17 19.38 15.88 -2.38
CA PRO A 17 20.46 15.35 -3.20
C PRO A 17 20.43 16.00 -4.58
N ASP A 18 21.59 16.01 -5.25
CA ASP A 18 21.67 16.46 -6.63
C ASP A 18 20.65 15.75 -7.52
N LYS A 19 20.09 16.51 -8.46
CA LYS A 19 19.09 15.98 -9.38
C LYS A 19 19.71 14.85 -10.21
N ALA A 20 19.17 13.64 -10.06
CA ALA A 20 19.59 12.49 -10.85
C ALA A 20 19.26 12.70 -12.34
N GLU A 21 20.17 12.22 -13.21
CA GLU A 21 19.92 12.18 -14.66
C GLU A 21 18.75 11.24 -14.98
N PRO A 22 17.74 11.69 -15.75
CA PRO A 22 16.57 10.88 -16.06
C PRO A 22 16.97 9.70 -16.95
N ARG A 23 16.62 8.49 -16.51
CA ARG A 23 16.83 7.28 -17.32
C ARG A 23 15.99 7.35 -18.59
N LYS A 24 16.60 7.04 -19.74
CA LYS A 24 15.87 6.97 -21.03
C LYS A 24 14.76 5.93 -20.93
N HIS A 25 13.52 6.35 -21.21
CA HIS A 25 12.36 5.48 -21.14
C HIS A 25 12.30 4.59 -22.38
N THR A 26 12.24 3.27 -22.18
CA THR A 26 11.96 2.29 -23.23
C THR A 26 10.79 1.40 -22.82
N ILE A 27 10.01 0.97 -23.81
CA ILE A 27 8.96 -0.02 -23.62
C ILE A 27 9.63 -1.40 -23.70
N ASN A 28 9.52 -2.18 -22.62
CA ASN A 28 10.08 -3.52 -22.56
C ASN A 28 9.10 -4.51 -23.20
N ALA A 29 9.61 -5.46 -24.00
CA ALA A 29 8.82 -6.48 -24.66
C ALA A 29 8.00 -7.34 -23.69
N ASP A 30 8.52 -7.63 -22.49
CA ASP A 30 7.82 -8.42 -21.47
C ASP A 30 6.57 -7.71 -20.96
N VAL A 31 6.55 -6.37 -20.96
CA VAL A 31 5.35 -5.58 -20.61
C VAL A 31 4.28 -5.72 -21.69
N VAL A 32 4.69 -5.75 -22.97
CA VAL A 32 3.78 -5.99 -24.08
C VAL A 32 3.20 -7.40 -23.99
N THR A 33 4.05 -8.42 -23.76
CA THR A 33 3.63 -9.81 -23.57
C THR A 33 2.67 -9.95 -22.40
N PHE A 34 2.94 -9.28 -21.27
CA PHE A 34 2.02 -9.27 -20.12
C PHE A 34 0.66 -8.68 -20.49
N ILE A 35 0.61 -7.55 -21.20
CA ILE A 35 -0.66 -6.94 -21.63
C ILE A 35 -1.43 -7.89 -22.57
N GLN A 36 -0.74 -8.62 -23.44
CA GLN A 36 -1.37 -9.53 -24.39
C GLN A 36 -1.84 -10.84 -23.77
N THR A 37 -1.11 -11.38 -22.78
CA THR A 37 -1.31 -12.74 -22.25
C THR A 37 -1.83 -12.79 -20.82
N GLY A 38 -1.75 -11.68 -20.08
CA GLY A 38 -2.08 -11.60 -18.66
C GLY A 38 -1.12 -12.34 -17.74
N SER A 39 0.02 -12.82 -18.26
CA SER A 39 0.99 -13.64 -17.52
C SER A 39 2.37 -12.98 -17.51
N ILE A 40 3.06 -13.08 -16.37
CA ILE A 40 4.44 -12.60 -16.22
C ILE A 40 5.37 -13.82 -16.22
N SER A 41 6.37 -13.83 -17.11
CA SER A 41 7.41 -14.86 -17.11
C SER A 41 8.25 -14.75 -15.84
N ALA A 42 8.52 -15.88 -15.18
CA ALA A 42 9.39 -15.94 -14.01
C ALA A 42 10.84 -15.49 -14.32
N ALA A 43 11.26 -15.54 -15.59
CA ALA A 43 12.57 -15.06 -16.03
C ALA A 43 12.60 -13.56 -16.37
N SER A 44 11.44 -12.88 -16.36
CA SER A 44 11.35 -11.47 -16.72
C SER A 44 12.04 -10.60 -15.68
N LYS A 45 12.90 -9.69 -16.15
CA LYS A 45 13.52 -8.64 -15.33
C LYS A 45 12.80 -7.29 -15.48
N ALA A 46 11.67 -7.27 -16.18
CA ALA A 46 10.93 -6.04 -16.47
C ALA A 46 10.05 -5.59 -15.29
N PHE A 47 9.75 -6.50 -14.37
CA PHE A 47 8.89 -6.29 -13.21
C PHE A 47 9.71 -6.46 -11.94
N ILE A 48 9.47 -5.58 -10.97
CA ILE A 48 10.09 -5.64 -9.64
C ILE A 48 8.94 -5.78 -8.64
N PRO A 49 8.92 -6.81 -7.78
CA PRO A 49 7.96 -6.90 -6.70
C PRO A 49 8.05 -5.67 -5.79
N VAL A 50 6.90 -5.10 -5.40
CA VAL A 50 6.88 -3.83 -4.67
C VAL A 50 7.64 -3.90 -3.34
N TYR A 51 7.54 -5.02 -2.61
CA TYR A 51 8.23 -5.21 -1.33
C TYR A 51 9.74 -5.46 -1.49
N GLU A 52 10.21 -5.74 -2.70
CA GLU A 52 11.64 -5.88 -3.03
C GLU A 52 12.21 -4.58 -3.61
N SER A 53 11.37 -3.57 -3.88
CA SER A 53 11.79 -2.33 -4.55
C SER A 53 12.78 -1.48 -3.73
N LEU A 54 12.82 -1.69 -2.41
CA LEU A 54 13.76 -1.05 -1.50
C LEU A 54 14.63 -2.08 -0.75
N ALA A 55 14.82 -3.27 -1.32
CA ALA A 55 15.61 -4.36 -0.72
C ALA A 55 17.07 -3.95 -0.44
N ASP A 56 17.65 -3.07 -1.26
CA ASP A 56 19.02 -2.57 -1.07
C ASP A 56 19.12 -1.42 -0.04
N SER A 57 18.08 -1.21 0.78
CA SER A 57 18.04 -0.19 1.82
C SER A 57 17.66 -0.78 3.17
N SER A 58 17.87 -0.03 4.25
CA SER A 58 17.44 -0.45 5.59
C SER A 58 15.92 -0.67 5.71
N ALA A 59 15.13 -0.11 4.78
CA ALA A 59 13.68 -0.33 4.71
C ALA A 59 13.29 -1.69 4.11
N GLY A 60 14.22 -2.43 3.50
CA GLY A 60 13.92 -3.67 2.78
C GLY A 60 13.31 -4.75 3.67
N GLU A 61 13.89 -4.98 4.85
CA GLU A 61 13.41 -6.00 5.80
C GLU A 61 12.01 -5.66 6.34
N ASP A 62 11.77 -4.40 6.69
CA ASP A 62 10.49 -3.95 7.23
C ASP A 62 9.37 -3.93 6.18
N LEU A 63 9.71 -3.70 4.89
CA LEU A 63 8.73 -3.74 3.81
C LEU A 63 8.20 -5.14 3.51
N LEU A 64 9.01 -6.18 3.72
CA LEU A 64 8.56 -7.56 3.58
C LEU A 64 7.44 -7.88 4.57
N GLN A 65 7.35 -7.13 5.67
CA GLN A 65 6.27 -7.30 6.65
C GLN A 65 4.89 -6.92 6.09
N LEU A 66 4.83 -6.03 5.10
CA LEU A 66 3.58 -5.70 4.40
C LEU A 66 3.12 -6.81 3.45
N ARG A 67 3.91 -7.86 3.23
CA ARG A 67 3.51 -8.94 2.33
C ARG A 67 2.47 -9.84 3.01
N ARG A 68 1.19 -9.59 2.80
CA ARG A 68 0.11 -10.48 3.25
C ARG A 68 -0.23 -11.55 2.22
N HIS A 69 -0.97 -12.57 2.66
CA HIS A 69 -1.42 -13.65 1.77
C HIS A 69 -2.38 -13.09 0.72
N ARG A 70 -2.03 -13.24 -0.56
CA ARG A 70 -2.90 -12.81 -1.66
C ARG A 70 -3.99 -13.85 -1.93
N PRO A 71 -5.25 -13.44 -2.08
CA PRO A 71 -6.30 -14.34 -2.52
C PRO A 71 -6.12 -14.72 -3.99
N ARG A 72 -6.72 -15.86 -4.37
CA ARG A 72 -6.55 -16.49 -5.68
C ARG A 72 -7.15 -15.72 -6.86
N THR A 73 -7.97 -14.70 -6.59
CA THR A 73 -8.72 -13.95 -7.61
C THR A 73 -7.83 -13.00 -8.41
N LEU A 74 -6.90 -12.30 -7.75
CA LEU A 74 -5.99 -11.35 -8.38
C LEU A 74 -4.63 -12.00 -8.68
N LYS A 75 -4.38 -12.30 -9.96
CA LYS A 75 -3.08 -12.87 -10.38
C LYS A 75 -1.95 -11.86 -10.26
N HIS A 76 -2.12 -10.69 -10.87
CA HIS A 76 -1.09 -9.66 -10.96
C HIS A 76 -1.70 -8.27 -10.89
N MET A 77 -1.05 -7.38 -10.14
CA MET A 77 -1.27 -5.93 -10.16
C MET A 77 0.06 -5.27 -10.48
N VAL A 78 0.08 -4.43 -11.52
CA VAL A 78 1.30 -3.80 -12.03
C VAL A 78 1.10 -2.29 -12.03
N ILE A 79 1.98 -1.59 -11.32
CA ILE A 79 2.07 -0.13 -11.38
C ILE A 79 3.02 0.23 -12.53
N ILE A 80 2.57 1.10 -13.42
CA ILE A 80 3.31 1.51 -14.60
C ILE A 80 3.23 3.02 -14.79
N SER A 81 4.32 3.63 -15.25
CA SER A 81 4.37 5.08 -15.40
C SER A 81 3.45 5.57 -16.53
N PRO A 82 2.85 6.78 -16.41
CA PRO A 82 1.97 7.34 -17.44
C PRO A 82 2.63 7.39 -18.83
N TYR A 83 3.92 7.73 -18.89
CA TYR A 83 4.68 7.77 -20.14
C TYR A 83 4.70 6.41 -20.86
N LYS A 84 4.98 5.32 -20.12
CA LYS A 84 5.03 3.97 -20.71
C LYS A 84 3.65 3.52 -21.15
N VAL A 85 2.61 3.80 -20.36
CA VAL A 85 1.22 3.45 -20.70
C VAL A 85 0.76 4.16 -21.97
N GLN A 86 1.11 5.44 -22.14
CA GLN A 86 0.73 6.20 -23.33
C GLN A 86 1.16 5.51 -24.64
N GLY A 87 2.38 4.95 -24.68
CA GLY A 87 2.87 4.20 -25.83
C GLY A 87 2.31 2.78 -25.97
N LEU A 88 1.58 2.29 -24.95
CA LEU A 88 0.98 0.96 -24.91
C LEU A 88 -0.55 0.99 -25.04
N MET A 89 -1.15 2.17 -25.19
CA MET A 89 -2.60 2.35 -25.17
C MET A 89 -3.34 1.50 -26.22
N ASP A 90 -2.77 1.34 -27.41
CA ASP A 90 -3.39 0.53 -28.46
C ASP A 90 -3.39 -0.95 -28.10
N THR A 91 -2.28 -1.47 -27.54
CA THR A 91 -2.19 -2.85 -27.05
C THR A 91 -3.14 -3.09 -25.87
N VAL A 92 -3.23 -2.14 -24.94
CA VAL A 92 -4.14 -2.23 -23.79
C VAL A 92 -5.59 -2.29 -24.26
N LYS A 93 -6.00 -1.42 -25.19
CA LYS A 93 -7.37 -1.38 -25.75
C LYS A 93 -7.75 -2.66 -26.50
N GLN A 94 -6.78 -3.41 -27.02
CA GLN A 94 -7.01 -4.67 -27.72
C GLN A 94 -6.99 -5.88 -26.78
N SER A 95 -6.43 -5.73 -25.58
CA SER A 95 -6.36 -6.82 -24.63
C SER A 95 -7.72 -7.13 -24.00
N ARG A 96 -7.95 -8.42 -23.73
CA ARG A 96 -9.12 -8.93 -23.00
C ARG A 96 -8.76 -9.50 -21.64
N VAL A 97 -7.48 -9.50 -21.29
CA VAL A 97 -6.92 -10.17 -20.10
C VAL A 97 -6.34 -9.20 -19.09
N VAL A 98 -6.15 -7.93 -19.48
CA VAL A 98 -5.76 -6.86 -18.56
C VAL A 98 -6.77 -5.73 -18.57
N THR A 99 -6.80 -4.97 -17.49
CA THR A 99 -7.54 -3.71 -17.40
C THR A 99 -6.59 -2.64 -16.88
N LEU A 100 -6.61 -1.49 -17.55
CA LEU A 100 -5.89 -0.31 -17.07
C LEU A 100 -6.79 0.47 -16.12
N HIS A 101 -6.26 0.83 -14.96
CA HIS A 101 -6.94 1.64 -13.95
C HIS A 101 -6.11 2.88 -13.65
N ARG A 102 -6.77 4.02 -13.50
CA ARG A 102 -6.13 5.24 -13.00
C ARG A 102 -6.31 5.30 -11.48
N TYR A 103 -5.19 5.50 -10.80
CA TYR A 103 -5.13 5.60 -9.34
C TYR A 103 -4.54 6.93 -8.90
N ALA A 104 -5.10 7.51 -7.83
CA ALA A 104 -4.42 8.54 -7.06
C ALA A 104 -4.85 8.49 -5.58
N PRO A 105 -3.90 8.64 -4.64
CA PRO A 105 -4.21 8.59 -3.21
C PRO A 105 -5.01 9.80 -2.74
N LEU A 106 -5.86 9.60 -1.74
CA LEU A 106 -6.66 10.64 -1.11
C LEU A 106 -5.82 11.39 -0.05
N LEU A 107 -5.22 12.50 -0.48
CA LEU A 107 -4.39 13.36 0.37
C LEU A 107 -5.18 14.47 1.08
N ASN A 108 -6.41 14.76 0.66
CA ASN A 108 -7.23 15.81 1.25
C ASN A 108 -8.71 15.38 1.26
N LYS A 109 -9.38 15.53 2.41
CA LYS A 109 -10.79 15.17 2.60
C LYS A 109 -11.74 15.84 1.59
N GLY A 110 -11.41 17.06 1.14
CA GLY A 110 -12.20 17.83 0.18
C GLY A 110 -12.13 17.34 -1.27
N LEU A 111 -11.18 16.44 -1.59
CA LEU A 111 -11.05 15.88 -2.94
C LEU A 111 -12.00 14.70 -3.14
N ARG A 112 -12.33 14.46 -4.42
CA ARG A 112 -13.00 13.22 -4.87
C ARG A 112 -12.01 12.06 -4.76
N SER A 113 -12.47 10.91 -4.26
CA SER A 113 -11.71 9.65 -4.26
C SER A 113 -11.38 9.20 -5.68
N LEU A 114 -10.11 8.88 -5.93
CA LEU A 114 -9.60 8.25 -7.15
C LEU A 114 -8.78 6.99 -6.83
N ASP A 115 -8.89 6.54 -5.60
CA ASP A 115 -8.20 5.39 -5.00
C ASP A 115 -8.90 4.08 -5.35
N ARG A 116 -10.21 4.09 -5.60
CA ARG A 116 -11.06 2.90 -5.84
C ARG A 116 -10.79 2.10 -7.12
N LEU A 117 -9.83 2.52 -7.95
CA LEU A 117 -9.50 1.88 -9.24
C LEU A 117 -10.69 1.73 -10.19
N ASP A 118 -11.76 2.52 -10.05
CA ASP A 118 -12.96 2.48 -10.89
C ASP A 118 -12.87 3.43 -12.10
N LEU A 119 -11.78 4.19 -12.23
CA LEU A 119 -11.60 5.20 -13.26
C LEU A 119 -10.68 4.76 -14.40
N TYR A 120 -11.06 5.21 -15.61
CA TYR A 120 -10.32 4.98 -16.86
C TYR A 120 -10.10 3.50 -17.20
N THR A 121 -11.14 2.68 -17.03
CA THR A 121 -11.15 1.24 -17.35
C THR A 121 -11.14 0.97 -18.86
N GLY A 122 -9.95 0.97 -19.47
CA GLY A 122 -9.77 0.57 -20.88
C GLY A 122 -9.34 -0.91 -21.01
N PRO A 123 -9.96 -1.74 -21.89
CA PRO A 123 -11.25 -1.61 -22.59
C PRO A 123 -12.38 -2.31 -21.81
N SER A 124 -13.48 -1.61 -21.47
CA SER A 124 -14.89 -2.02 -21.15
C SER A 124 -15.27 -3.49 -20.77
N LEU A 125 -14.35 -4.30 -20.28
CA LEU A 125 -14.49 -5.72 -20.00
C LEU A 125 -13.82 -6.10 -18.68
N ALA A 126 -13.39 -5.11 -17.88
CA ALA A 126 -13.08 -5.38 -16.49
C ALA A 126 -14.33 -6.04 -15.90
N PRO A 127 -14.31 -7.32 -15.53
CA PRO A 127 -15.47 -7.93 -14.93
C PRO A 127 -15.77 -7.08 -13.70
N GLU A 128 -17.00 -6.58 -13.54
CA GLU A 128 -17.38 -5.90 -12.29
C GLU A 128 -17.03 -6.78 -11.08
N SER A 129 -17.00 -8.10 -11.27
CA SER A 129 -16.49 -9.12 -10.36
C SER A 129 -15.05 -8.85 -9.88
N LEU A 130 -14.11 -8.42 -10.73
CA LEU A 130 -12.71 -8.22 -10.30
C LEU A 130 -12.56 -7.02 -9.36
N LEU A 131 -13.31 -5.95 -9.60
CA LEU A 131 -13.33 -4.79 -8.71
C LEU A 131 -14.10 -5.09 -7.41
N ARG A 132 -15.19 -5.88 -7.50
CA ARG A 132 -15.97 -6.31 -6.34
C ARG A 132 -15.21 -7.29 -5.44
N ASP A 133 -14.45 -8.19 -6.06
CA ASP A 133 -13.66 -9.23 -5.37
C ASP A 133 -12.21 -8.76 -5.14
N MET A 134 -11.97 -7.45 -5.23
CA MET A 134 -10.65 -6.90 -4.99
C MET A 134 -10.29 -7.05 -3.51
N PRO A 135 -9.12 -7.63 -3.18
CA PRO A 135 -8.74 -7.85 -1.79
C PRO A 135 -8.48 -6.52 -1.11
N VAL A 136 -9.04 -6.32 0.08
CA VAL A 136 -8.87 -5.09 0.85
C VAL A 136 -7.39 -4.85 1.18
N GLU A 137 -6.63 -5.91 1.42
CA GLU A 137 -5.20 -5.87 1.72
C GLU A 137 -4.40 -5.23 0.58
N VAL A 138 -4.71 -5.57 -0.68
CA VAL A 138 -4.01 -5.02 -1.85
C VAL A 138 -4.28 -3.53 -2.00
N MET A 139 -5.50 -3.09 -1.71
CA MET A 139 -5.86 -1.68 -1.71
C MET A 139 -5.16 -0.91 -0.60
N LEU A 140 -5.15 -1.46 0.62
CA LEU A 140 -4.46 -0.86 1.75
C LEU A 140 -2.95 -0.75 1.52
N GLU A 141 -2.33 -1.80 0.98
CA GLU A 141 -0.92 -1.76 0.58
C GLU A 141 -0.66 -0.66 -0.45
N LEU A 142 -1.50 -0.57 -1.49
CA LEU A 142 -1.39 0.48 -2.51
C LEU A 142 -1.51 1.87 -1.89
N ASP A 143 -2.50 2.08 -1.02
CA ASP A 143 -2.75 3.32 -0.31
C ASP A 143 -1.59 3.72 0.59
N LEU A 144 -1.03 2.76 1.34
CA LEU A 144 0.15 2.97 2.18
C LEU A 144 1.37 3.36 1.33
N PHE A 145 1.67 2.60 0.27
CA PHE A 145 2.80 2.91 -0.62
C PHE A 145 2.62 4.26 -1.31
N ALA A 146 1.39 4.62 -1.69
CA ALA A 146 1.09 5.87 -2.37
C ALA A 146 1.07 7.08 -1.45
N GLY A 147 0.95 6.87 -0.13
CA GLY A 147 0.92 7.93 0.86
C GLY A 147 -0.48 8.47 1.16
N GLN A 148 -1.52 7.65 1.04
CA GLN A 148 -2.90 8.02 1.34
C GLN A 148 -3.05 8.42 2.82
N LEU A 149 -3.77 9.52 3.07
CA LEU A 149 -3.92 10.11 4.39
C LEU A 149 -5.32 9.98 4.97
N TYR A 150 -6.31 9.92 4.09
CA TYR A 150 -7.72 9.93 4.44
C TYR A 150 -8.44 8.77 3.75
N PHE A 151 -9.53 8.35 4.39
CA PHE A 151 -10.46 7.35 3.90
C PHE A 151 -11.85 7.97 3.89
N LYS A 152 -12.68 7.60 2.92
CA LYS A 152 -14.05 8.13 2.83
C LYS A 152 -14.99 7.36 3.75
N ILE A 153 -14.77 6.06 3.87
CA ILE A 153 -15.66 5.17 4.62
C ILE A 153 -14.95 4.69 5.88
N PHE A 154 -15.66 4.67 7.00
CA PHE A 154 -15.12 4.22 8.29
C PHE A 154 -14.60 2.77 8.24
N ALA A 155 -15.28 1.89 7.48
CA ALA A 155 -14.87 0.50 7.29
C ALA A 155 -13.47 0.36 6.65
N GLU A 156 -13.07 1.28 5.76
CA GLU A 156 -11.73 1.28 5.16
C GLU A 156 -10.65 1.64 6.20
N PHE A 157 -10.98 2.59 7.08
CA PHE A 157 -10.10 2.96 8.19
C PHE A 157 -9.97 1.83 9.23
N GLU A 158 -11.07 1.15 9.57
CA GLU A 158 -11.01 -0.03 10.44
C GLU A 158 -10.19 -1.16 9.79
N ALA A 159 -10.39 -1.42 8.50
CA ALA A 159 -9.60 -2.41 7.76
C ALA A 159 -8.10 -2.06 7.79
N LEU A 160 -7.72 -0.79 7.65
CA LEU A 160 -6.32 -0.36 7.80
C LEU A 160 -5.78 -0.70 9.19
N ARG A 161 -6.54 -0.40 10.24
CA ARG A 161 -6.10 -0.67 11.62
C ARG A 161 -5.94 -2.16 11.86
N GLU A 162 -6.90 -2.96 11.43
CA GLU A 162 -6.82 -4.41 11.51
C GLU A 162 -5.63 -4.95 10.73
N TYR A 163 -5.38 -4.42 9.52
CA TYR A 163 -4.26 -4.81 8.67
C TYR A 163 -2.89 -4.52 9.32
N LEU A 164 -2.75 -3.37 10.00
CA LEU A 164 -1.52 -3.00 10.70
C LEU A 164 -1.30 -3.82 11.98
N LEU A 165 -2.38 -4.22 12.66
CA LEU A 165 -2.34 -5.04 13.87
C LEU A 165 -2.35 -6.55 13.58
N ALA A 166 -2.62 -6.97 12.33
CA ALA A 166 -2.81 -8.36 12.01
C ALA A 166 -1.52 -9.17 12.29
N PRO A 167 -1.63 -10.32 13.00
CA PRO A 167 -0.47 -11.15 13.29
C PRO A 167 0.25 -11.55 12.00
N MET A 168 1.57 -11.49 12.04
CA MET A 168 2.41 -11.85 10.90
C MET A 168 2.12 -13.28 10.46
N PRO A 169 2.09 -13.59 9.15
CA PRO A 169 2.18 -14.98 8.72
C PRO A 169 3.52 -15.48 9.22
N LEU A 170 3.51 -16.37 10.22
CA LEU A 170 4.72 -17.05 10.68
C LEU A 170 5.46 -17.56 9.44
N ALA A 171 6.67 -17.07 9.23
CA ALA A 171 7.56 -17.62 8.23
C ALA A 171 7.58 -19.14 8.42
N LEU A 172 7.45 -19.88 7.32
CA LEU A 172 7.58 -21.34 7.26
C LEU A 172 8.90 -21.76 7.92
N SER A 173 8.88 -22.03 9.22
CA SER A 173 9.87 -22.89 9.85
C SER A 173 9.52 -24.33 9.48
N PRO A 174 10.51 -25.17 9.13
CA PRO A 174 10.25 -26.57 8.81
C PRO A 174 9.68 -27.30 10.04
N PRO A 175 8.86 -28.34 9.85
CA PRO A 175 8.22 -29.05 10.95
C PRO A 175 9.29 -29.78 11.77
N VAL A 176 9.59 -29.27 12.95
CA VAL A 176 10.25 -30.07 13.98
C VAL A 176 9.22 -31.07 14.48
N SER A 177 9.40 -32.32 14.08
CA SER A 177 8.60 -33.45 14.55
C SER A 177 8.78 -33.70 16.05
N PRO A 178 7.80 -34.38 16.69
CA PRO A 178 7.52 -34.27 18.12
C PRO A 178 8.30 -35.31 18.93
N ALA A 179 8.78 -34.92 20.11
CA ALA A 179 9.17 -35.86 21.16
C ALA A 179 9.17 -35.19 22.55
N GLY A 180 8.32 -35.68 23.45
CA GLY A 180 8.59 -35.68 24.90
C GLY A 180 7.67 -34.85 25.80
N ASP A 181 6.57 -35.48 26.23
CA ASP A 181 5.95 -35.48 27.57
C ASP A 181 5.60 -34.20 28.36
N GLU A 182 4.28 -34.10 28.65
CA GLU A 182 3.59 -33.87 29.95
C GLU A 182 3.86 -32.54 30.72
N ALA A 183 2.94 -31.78 31.30
CA ALA A 183 1.51 -31.91 31.59
C ALA A 183 0.92 -30.55 32.07
N CYS A 184 -0.41 -30.43 31.96
CA CYS A 184 -1.36 -29.65 32.78
C CYS A 184 -1.23 -28.11 32.94
N GLY A 185 -2.28 -27.41 32.49
CA GLY A 185 -2.66 -26.10 33.03
C GLY A 185 -3.65 -25.34 32.14
N GLY A 186 -4.93 -25.65 32.21
CA GLY A 186 -5.96 -24.80 31.60
C GLY A 186 -6.18 -23.53 32.42
N SER A 187 -6.11 -22.36 31.79
CA SER A 187 -6.89 -21.15 32.11
C SER A 187 -6.36 -19.97 31.28
N GLY A 188 -7.28 -19.17 30.73
CA GLY A 188 -6.98 -17.84 30.21
C GLY A 188 -6.81 -17.77 28.70
N SER A 189 -7.92 -17.54 28.00
CA SER A 189 -7.93 -16.79 26.74
C SER A 189 -7.40 -15.39 27.04
N ASP A 190 -6.08 -15.26 27.11
CA ASP A 190 -5.42 -13.96 27.16
C ASP A 190 -5.54 -13.40 25.74
N GLY A 191 -6.46 -12.44 25.58
CA GLY A 191 -6.55 -11.65 24.37
C GLY A 191 -5.25 -10.90 24.23
N ALA A 192 -4.27 -11.51 23.56
CA ALA A 192 -3.02 -10.87 23.21
C ALA A 192 -3.41 -9.62 22.44
N ALA A 193 -3.34 -8.47 23.11
CA ALA A 193 -3.46 -7.18 22.47
C ALA A 193 -2.40 -7.21 21.37
N HIS A 194 -2.84 -7.35 20.12
CA HIS A 194 -1.91 -7.43 19.00
C HIS A 194 -1.18 -6.09 18.96
N VAL A 195 0.09 -6.11 19.37
CA VAL A 195 0.96 -4.93 19.35
C VAL A 195 1.45 -4.76 17.93
N MET A 196 1.31 -3.55 17.40
CA MET A 196 1.82 -3.19 16.09
C MET A 196 3.35 -3.25 16.08
N ASP A 197 3.96 -3.73 15.00
CA ASP A 197 5.41 -3.78 14.87
C ASP A 197 5.99 -2.35 14.78
N GLU A 198 6.79 -1.96 15.78
CA GLU A 198 7.36 -0.60 15.86
C GLU A 198 8.26 -0.27 14.66
N ASN A 199 8.95 -1.27 14.07
CA ASN A 199 9.82 -1.05 12.92
C ASN A 199 8.98 -0.75 11.68
N LEU A 200 7.90 -1.51 11.45
CA LEU A 200 6.97 -1.25 10.36
C LEU A 200 6.34 0.15 10.48
N VAL A 201 5.96 0.55 11.68
CA VAL A 201 5.39 1.88 11.94
C VAL A 201 6.42 2.98 11.68
N GLY A 202 7.66 2.78 12.14
CA GLY A 202 8.78 3.67 11.84
C GLY A 202 9.00 3.84 10.33
N LEU A 203 9.02 2.73 9.60
CA LEU A 203 9.12 2.72 8.14
C LEU A 203 7.96 3.46 7.48
N LEU A 204 6.72 3.15 7.86
CA LEU A 204 5.54 3.79 7.27
C LEU A 204 5.53 5.30 7.55
N ASN A 205 5.99 5.73 8.73
CA ASN A 205 6.20 7.15 9.03
C ASN A 205 7.25 7.78 8.09
N ILE A 206 8.36 7.10 7.78
CA ILE A 206 9.35 7.57 6.81
C ILE A 206 8.73 7.68 5.41
N VAL A 207 7.98 6.68 4.96
CA VAL A 207 7.31 6.71 3.65
C VAL A 207 6.34 7.89 3.59
N MET A 208 5.47 8.03 4.59
CA MET A 208 4.42 9.04 4.63
C MET A 208 4.96 10.46 4.79
N MET A 209 5.82 10.68 5.78
CA MET A 209 6.31 12.01 6.13
C MET A 209 7.47 12.40 5.21
N THR A 210 8.53 11.59 5.15
CA THR A 210 9.76 11.97 4.43
C THR A 210 9.62 11.81 2.92
N MET A 211 9.19 10.65 2.43
CA MET A 211 9.17 10.39 0.98
C MET A 211 7.98 11.06 0.28
N ARG A 212 6.80 11.04 0.90
CA ARG A 212 5.56 11.52 0.28
C ARG A 212 5.20 12.96 0.63
N ARG A 213 5.65 13.50 1.77
CA ARG A 213 5.21 14.80 2.29
C ARG A 213 6.32 15.75 2.74
N ASN A 214 7.55 15.58 2.28
CA ASN A 214 8.66 16.51 2.58
C ASN A 214 8.83 16.81 4.10
N SER A 215 8.63 15.79 4.95
CA SER A 215 8.66 15.87 6.42
C SER A 215 7.51 16.65 7.09
N GLU A 216 6.37 16.83 6.43
CA GLU A 216 5.15 17.33 7.11
C GLU A 216 4.53 16.25 8.02
N THR A 217 3.92 16.69 9.13
CA THR A 217 3.24 15.78 10.06
C THR A 217 1.94 15.23 9.46
N ILE A 218 1.56 14.05 9.95
CA ILE A 218 0.33 13.33 9.55
C ILE A 218 -0.55 12.96 10.76
N ASP A 219 -0.21 13.44 11.95
CA ASP A 219 -0.85 13.11 13.23
C ASP A 219 -2.37 13.36 13.26
N LYS A 220 -2.85 14.35 12.50
CA LYS A 220 -4.29 14.70 12.40
C LYS A 220 -5.04 13.90 11.32
N THR A 221 -4.33 13.13 10.50
CA THR A 221 -4.91 12.37 9.38
C THR A 221 -5.45 11.03 9.84
N HIS A 222 -6.26 10.35 9.02
CA HIS A 222 -6.76 9.01 9.40
C HIS A 222 -5.61 8.01 9.45
N THR A 223 -4.72 8.03 8.46
CA THR A 223 -3.54 7.15 8.43
C THR A 223 -2.60 7.40 9.60
N GLY A 224 -2.31 8.66 9.93
CA GLY A 224 -1.46 8.97 11.09
C GLY A 224 -2.09 8.55 12.41
N LYS A 225 -3.41 8.75 12.58
CA LYS A 225 -4.13 8.22 13.75
C LYS A 225 -4.10 6.68 13.80
N ALA A 226 -4.15 5.99 12.66
CA ALA A 226 -4.02 4.53 12.60
C ALA A 226 -2.62 4.06 13.03
N LEU A 227 -1.56 4.71 12.55
CA LEU A 227 -0.17 4.44 12.91
C LEU A 227 0.14 4.78 14.38
N ASP A 228 -0.59 5.72 14.99
CA ASP A 228 -0.50 6.00 16.43
C ASP A 228 -1.44 5.12 17.26
N SER A 229 -2.11 4.12 16.66
CA SER A 229 -3.13 3.29 17.31
C SER A 229 -4.28 4.06 17.96
N ARG A 230 -4.59 5.28 17.47
CA ARG A 230 -5.66 6.13 17.99
C ARG A 230 -7.02 5.73 17.39
N LEU A 231 -8.05 5.78 18.24
CA LEU A 231 -9.43 5.55 17.82
C LEU A 231 -10.02 6.81 17.17
N ILE A 232 -10.86 6.61 16.16
CA ILE A 232 -11.66 7.65 15.52
C ILE A 232 -13.12 7.25 15.64
N ALA A 233 -13.98 8.19 16.01
CA ALA A 233 -15.43 7.96 16.02
C ALA A 233 -15.95 7.87 14.57
N LYS A 234 -16.91 6.97 14.32
CA LYS A 234 -17.55 6.81 13.02
C LYS A 234 -18.13 8.12 12.47
N ASP A 235 -18.57 9.01 13.36
CA ASP A 235 -19.15 10.32 13.03
C ASP A 235 -18.18 11.30 12.33
N GLU A 236 -16.86 11.05 12.37
CA GLU A 236 -15.87 11.84 11.60
C GLU A 236 -15.90 11.54 10.08
N PHE A 237 -16.55 10.45 9.68
CA PHE A 237 -16.66 10.00 8.29
C PHE A 237 -18.00 10.44 7.73
N LYS A 238 -17.96 11.31 6.70
CA LYS A 238 -19.14 11.69 5.94
C LYS A 238 -19.39 10.60 4.90
N GLU A 239 -20.40 9.78 5.12
CA GLU A 239 -20.91 8.81 4.13
C GLU A 239 -21.21 9.49 2.77
#